data_AF-A0A7K2WKW8-F1
#
_entry.id   AF-A0A7K2WKW8-F1
#
_cell.length_a   1.000
_cell.length_b   1.000
_cell.length_c   1.000
_cell.angle_alpha   90.00
_cell.angle_beta   90.00
_cell.angle_gamma   90.00
#
_symmetry.space_group_name_H-M   'P 1'
#
loop_
_entity.id
_entity.type
_entity.pdbx_description
1 polymer ?
#
loop_
_entity_poly.entity_id
_entity_poly.type
_entity_poly.pdbx_seq_one_letter_code
_entity_poly.pdbx_strand_id
1 'polypeptide(L)'
;TLALLAAGLPGAPGTILGHGTGAGERLLAVTFNDLATGGRDEAELERARSIAANPRLHHVVVAAGEEGLPYAELEGPLTDEPGPSLVLAERNRRRLTAGSADHFTGAGAREVLDAHPARLADLLLDRRRRHLLSPVAAVAKAEGASPASLFVPLTVYRAARRLARTPYRTGLEAAAARLPEANR
;
A
#
# COMPACT_ATOMS: atom_id res chain seq x y z
N THR A 1 -0.02 -0.87 0.52
CA THR A 1 0.97 -1.23 -0.50
C THR A 1 2.14 -1.94 0.16
N LEU A 2 2.14 -3.27 0.10
CA LEU A 2 3.10 -4.17 0.78
C LEU A 2 4.22 -4.71 -0.11
N ALA A 3 4.17 -4.45 -1.41
CA ALA A 3 5.22 -4.89 -2.34
C ALA A 3 6.38 -3.90 -2.35
N LEU A 4 7.52 -4.36 -1.85
CA LEU A 4 8.77 -3.63 -1.87
C LEU A 4 9.71 -4.31 -2.86
N LEU A 5 10.26 -3.56 -3.82
CA LEU A 5 11.29 -4.09 -4.72
C LEU A 5 12.66 -3.70 -4.15
N ALA A 6 13.30 -4.63 -3.45
CA ALA A 6 14.68 -4.47 -3.04
C ALA A 6 15.58 -4.71 -4.25
N ALA A 7 16.37 -3.71 -4.64
CA ALA A 7 17.39 -3.87 -5.66
C ALA A 7 18.66 -4.41 -4.98
N GLY A 8 18.65 -5.70 -4.65
CA GLY A 8 19.87 -6.42 -4.27
C GLY A 8 20.04 -7.58 -5.22
N LEU A 9 21.07 -7.54 -6.07
CA LEU A 9 21.39 -8.57 -7.07
C LEU A 9 21.51 -9.97 -6.43
N PRO A 10 20.58 -10.91 -6.69
CA PRO A 10 20.88 -12.32 -6.58
C PRO A 10 21.52 -12.79 -7.90
N GLY A 11 22.81 -12.52 -8.11
CA GLY A 11 23.53 -13.06 -9.26
C GLY A 11 24.83 -12.34 -9.62
N ALA A 12 25.83 -13.11 -10.06
CA ALA A 12 27.08 -12.57 -10.58
C ALA A 12 26.86 -11.92 -11.96
N PRO A 13 27.47 -10.75 -12.24
CA PRO A 13 27.36 -10.11 -13.55
C PRO A 13 27.84 -11.06 -14.66
N GLY A 14 27.00 -11.31 -15.67
CA GLY A 14 27.31 -12.17 -16.83
C GLY A 14 26.56 -13.50 -16.89
N THR A 15 25.77 -13.87 -15.88
CA THR A 15 24.98 -15.12 -15.93
C THR A 15 23.74 -14.99 -16.82
N ILE A 16 23.64 -15.86 -17.82
CA ILE A 16 22.52 -15.95 -18.77
C ILE A 16 21.30 -16.57 -18.08
N LEU A 17 20.11 -16.07 -18.40
CA LEU A 17 18.81 -16.59 -17.94
C LEU A 17 18.75 -18.12 -18.16
N GLY A 18 18.53 -18.89 -17.08
CA GLY A 18 18.32 -20.35 -17.15
C GLY A 18 19.52 -21.26 -16.85
N HIS A 19 20.58 -20.78 -16.18
CA HIS A 19 21.72 -21.60 -15.73
C HIS A 19 21.91 -21.57 -14.20
N GLY A 20 21.04 -22.25 -13.46
CA GLY A 20 21.13 -22.40 -11.99
C GLY A 20 20.19 -21.49 -11.19
N THR A 21 20.05 -21.78 -9.89
CA THR A 21 19.27 -20.97 -8.94
C THR A 21 19.97 -19.62 -8.73
N GLY A 22 19.47 -18.55 -9.36
CA GLY A 22 20.10 -17.21 -9.38
C GLY A 22 20.54 -16.74 -10.78
N ALA A 23 20.37 -17.57 -11.82
CA ALA A 23 20.68 -17.17 -13.18
C ALA A 23 19.49 -16.47 -13.85
N GLY A 24 19.46 -15.14 -13.73
CA GLY A 24 18.47 -14.28 -14.40
C GLY A 24 17.59 -13.46 -13.45
N GLU A 25 17.59 -13.78 -12.17
CA GLU A 25 16.93 -13.02 -11.12
C GLU A 25 17.79 -11.79 -10.82
N ARG A 26 17.38 -10.61 -11.26
CA ARG A 26 18.17 -9.37 -11.07
C ARG A 26 17.65 -8.49 -9.93
N LEU A 27 16.43 -8.76 -9.47
CA LEU A 27 15.70 -7.93 -8.52
C LEU A 27 15.03 -8.84 -7.49
N LEU A 28 15.11 -8.43 -6.23
CA LEU A 28 14.46 -9.09 -5.10
C LEU A 28 13.12 -8.39 -4.84
N ALA A 29 12.02 -9.10 -5.01
CA ALA A 29 10.71 -8.63 -4.62
C ALA A 29 10.40 -9.13 -3.20
N VAL A 30 10.29 -8.22 -2.24
CA VAL A 30 9.93 -8.54 -0.86
C VAL A 30 8.47 -8.16 -0.63
N THR A 31 7.65 -9.13 -0.27
CA THR A 31 6.31 -8.87 0.25
C THR A 31 6.31 -9.13 1.75
N PHE A 32 5.98 -8.09 2.51
CA PHE A 32 5.79 -8.25 3.94
C PHE A 32 4.35 -8.66 4.22
N ASN A 33 4.15 -9.72 5.00
CA ASN A 33 2.84 -10.19 5.41
C ASN A 33 2.71 -10.02 6.93
N ASP A 34 1.91 -9.04 7.35
CA ASP A 34 1.65 -8.77 8.76
C ASP A 34 0.57 -9.74 9.25
N LEU A 35 0.99 -10.72 10.04
CA LEU A 35 0.13 -11.75 10.61
C LEU A 35 -0.51 -11.30 11.94
N ALA A 36 0.00 -10.24 12.57
CA ALA A 36 -0.47 -9.77 13.87
C ALA A 36 -1.73 -8.92 13.75
N THR A 37 -1.85 -8.11 12.70
CA THR A 37 -3.08 -7.38 12.43
C THR A 37 -4.01 -8.27 11.60
N GLY A 38 -5.13 -8.73 12.17
CA GLY A 38 -6.09 -9.68 11.56
C GLY A 38 -6.73 -9.28 10.22
N GLY A 39 -6.31 -8.17 9.60
CA GLY A 39 -6.70 -7.77 8.26
C GLY A 39 -5.86 -8.45 7.19
N ARG A 40 -6.19 -9.71 6.83
CA ARG A 40 -5.69 -10.31 5.59
C ARG A 40 -6.28 -9.56 4.40
N ASP A 41 -5.51 -8.63 3.82
CA ASP A 41 -5.89 -7.99 2.56
C ASP A 41 -5.63 -8.97 1.41
N GLU A 42 -6.68 -9.72 1.05
CA GLU A 42 -6.64 -10.72 -0.02
C GLU A 42 -6.27 -10.12 -1.38
N ALA A 43 -6.57 -8.83 -1.60
CA ALA A 43 -6.16 -8.12 -2.80
C ALA A 43 -4.66 -7.80 -2.80
N GLU A 44 -4.06 -7.51 -1.64
CA GLU A 44 -2.60 -7.37 -1.53
C GLU A 44 -1.88 -8.73 -1.71
N LEU A 45 -2.45 -9.83 -1.20
CA LEU A 45 -1.90 -11.18 -1.42
C LEU A 45 -1.95 -11.58 -2.89
N GLU A 46 -3.03 -11.25 -3.60
CA GLU A 46 -3.13 -11.48 -5.04
C GLU A 46 -2.11 -10.66 -5.83
N ARG A 47 -1.89 -9.40 -5.43
CA ARG A 47 -0.81 -8.57 -6.00
C ARG A 47 0.57 -9.17 -5.73
N ALA A 48 0.81 -9.72 -4.55
CA ALA A 48 2.08 -10.38 -4.23
C ALA A 48 2.28 -11.64 -5.08
N ARG A 49 1.23 -12.45 -5.29
CA ARG A 49 1.25 -13.63 -6.17
C ARG A 49 1.55 -13.27 -7.61
N SER A 50 0.95 -12.19 -8.14
CA SER A 50 1.21 -11.75 -9.51
C SER A 50 2.64 -11.24 -9.70
N ILE A 51 3.24 -10.62 -8.68
CA ILE A 51 4.66 -10.25 -8.66
C ILE A 51 5.55 -11.51 -8.64
N ALA A 52 5.20 -12.50 -7.81
CA ALA A 52 5.91 -13.77 -7.71
C ALA A 52 5.93 -14.58 -9.01
N ALA A 53 4.89 -14.45 -9.84
CA ALA A 53 4.78 -15.13 -11.12
C ALA A 53 5.79 -14.63 -12.17
N ASN A 54 6.50 -13.52 -11.92
CA ASN A 54 7.48 -12.98 -12.86
C ASN A 54 8.84 -13.68 -12.69
N PRO A 55 9.32 -14.46 -13.68
CA PRO A 55 10.56 -15.25 -13.56
C PRO A 55 11.84 -14.40 -13.52
N ARG A 56 11.73 -13.08 -13.67
CA ARG A 56 12.86 -12.14 -13.54
C ARG A 56 13.07 -11.64 -12.11
N LEU A 57 12.13 -11.93 -11.22
CA LEU A 57 12.11 -11.47 -9.84
C LEU A 57 12.29 -12.67 -8.91
N HIS A 58 13.23 -12.56 -7.98
CA HIS A 58 13.27 -13.48 -6.83
C HIS A 58 12.27 -12.96 -5.81
N HIS A 59 11.20 -13.69 -5.53
CA HIS A 59 10.15 -13.24 -4.61
C HIS A 59 10.33 -13.86 -3.22
N VAL A 60 10.36 -13.02 -2.20
CA VAL A 60 10.47 -13.42 -0.79
C VAL A 60 9.28 -12.86 -0.03
N VAL A 61 8.58 -13.73 0.69
CA VAL A 61 7.52 -13.34 1.61
C VAL A 61 8.08 -13.33 3.03
N VAL A 62 8.06 -12.18 3.67
CA VAL A 62 8.50 -12.00 5.06
C VAL A 62 7.24 -11.95 5.92
N ALA A 63 6.96 -13.04 6.61
CA ALA A 63 5.89 -13.08 7.59
C ALA A 63 6.37 -12.44 8.89
N ALA A 64 5.61 -11.49 9.44
CA ALA A 64 5.86 -10.94 10.76
C ALA A 64 4.62 -11.07 11.63
N GLY A 65 4.78 -11.69 12.79
CA GLY A 65 3.79 -11.77 13.86
C GLY A 65 3.88 -10.59 14.81
N GLU A 66 3.53 -10.81 16.07
CA GLU A 66 3.50 -9.77 17.10
C GLU A 66 4.87 -9.12 17.32
N GLU A 67 5.96 -9.86 17.11
CA GLU A 67 7.33 -9.34 17.11
C GLU A 67 7.55 -8.21 16.08
N GLY A 68 6.71 -8.17 15.05
CA GLY A 68 6.68 -7.16 14.00
C GLY A 68 5.96 -5.87 14.38
N LEU A 69 5.20 -5.84 15.48
CA LEU A 69 4.48 -4.65 15.95
C LEU A 69 5.43 -3.66 16.66
N PRO A 70 5.60 -2.43 16.13
CA PRO A 70 6.42 -1.44 16.82
C PRO A 70 5.68 -0.94 18.07
N TYR A 71 6.42 -0.73 19.15
CA TYR A 71 5.89 -0.21 20.42
C TYR A 71 4.83 -1.11 21.10
N ALA A 72 4.73 -2.39 20.75
CA ALA A 72 3.82 -3.32 21.40
C ALA A 72 4.13 -3.54 22.89
N GLU A 73 5.41 -3.40 23.27
CA GLU A 73 5.89 -3.50 24.64
C GLU A 73 5.90 -2.14 25.38
N LEU A 74 5.40 -1.07 24.75
CA LEU A 74 5.43 0.26 25.35
C LEU A 74 4.38 0.34 26.46
N GLU A 75 4.83 0.46 27.71
CA GLU A 75 3.97 0.69 28.86
C GLU A 75 3.83 2.20 29.10
N GLY A 76 2.60 2.72 29.12
CA GLY A 76 2.34 4.14 29.37
C GLY A 76 0.86 4.52 29.26
N PRO A 77 0.50 5.76 29.62
CA PRO A 77 -0.84 6.29 29.41
C PRO A 77 -1.20 6.35 27.92
N LEU A 78 -2.47 6.16 27.58
CA LEU A 78 -2.98 6.25 26.21
C LEU A 78 -2.67 7.60 25.53
N THR A 79 -2.40 8.64 26.32
CA THR A 79 -2.05 9.98 25.82
C THR A 79 -0.63 10.07 25.26
N ASP A 80 0.24 9.13 25.62
CA ASP A 80 1.64 9.10 25.20
C ASP A 80 1.87 8.07 24.06
N GLU A 81 0.77 7.57 23.47
CA GLU A 81 0.85 6.65 22.35
C GLU A 81 1.56 7.29 21.14
N PRO A 82 2.48 6.56 20.50
CA PRO A 82 3.18 7.05 19.32
C PRO A 82 2.16 7.34 18.21
N GLY A 83 2.28 8.53 17.62
CA GLY A 83 1.42 8.93 16.53
C GLY A 83 1.45 7.94 15.34
N PRO A 84 0.37 7.84 14.54
CA PRO A 84 0.29 6.88 13.43
C PRO A 84 1.44 6.97 12.42
N SER A 85 2.04 8.16 12.24
CA SER A 85 3.21 8.35 11.39
C SER A 85 4.46 7.64 11.90
N LEU A 86 4.69 7.63 13.22
CA LEU A 86 5.81 6.92 13.85
C LEU A 86 5.62 5.41 13.77
N VAL A 87 4.40 4.93 14.03
CA VAL A 87 4.03 3.52 13.86
C VAL A 87 4.26 3.07 12.41
N LEU A 88 3.82 3.86 11.43
CA LEU A 88 4.02 3.55 10.02
C LEU A 88 5.51 3.58 9.62
N ALA A 89 6.27 4.57 10.10
CA ALA A 89 7.70 4.70 9.82
C ALA A 89 8.48 3.49 10.35
N GLU A 90 8.24 3.07 11.60
CA GLU A 90 8.91 1.90 12.18
C GLU A 90 8.49 0.59 11.50
N ARG A 91 7.21 0.44 11.14
CA ARG A 91 6.77 -0.70 10.32
C ARG A 91 7.51 -0.73 8.97
N ASN A 92 7.64 0.41 8.29
CA ASN A 92 8.36 0.48 7.03
C ASN A 92 9.86 0.19 7.20
N ARG A 93 10.48 0.65 8.29
CA ARG A 93 11.86 0.33 8.62
C ARG A 93 12.07 -1.17 8.79
N ARG A 94 11.19 -1.85 9.55
CA ARG A 94 11.22 -3.32 9.72
C ARG A 94 11.01 -4.08 8.40
N ARG A 95 10.16 -3.55 7.51
CA ARG A 95 9.97 -4.10 6.16
C ARG A 95 11.22 -3.98 5.29
N LEU A 96 11.87 -2.82 5.34
CA LEU A 96 13.10 -2.53 4.60
C LEU A 96 14.29 -3.34 5.11
N THR A 97 14.38 -3.63 6.41
CA THR A 97 15.49 -4.44 6.95
C THR A 97 15.51 -5.88 6.45
N ALA A 98 14.40 -6.41 5.96
CA ALA A 98 14.35 -7.74 5.35
C ALA A 98 14.77 -7.73 3.87
N GLY A 99 14.99 -6.55 3.28
CA GLY A 99 15.46 -6.36 1.92
C GLY A 99 16.98 -6.19 1.81
N SER A 100 17.41 -5.44 0.79
CA SER A 100 18.84 -5.18 0.51
C SER A 100 19.28 -3.82 1.07
N ALA A 101 20.45 -3.31 0.70
CA ALA A 101 20.83 -1.93 1.03
C ALA A 101 19.98 -0.92 0.24
N ASP A 102 19.68 -1.24 -1.02
CA ASP A 102 18.95 -0.36 -1.94
C ASP A 102 17.52 -0.86 -2.19
N HIS A 103 16.57 0.07 -2.14
CA HIS A 103 15.15 -0.23 -2.21
C HIS A 103 14.40 0.71 -3.16
N PHE A 104 13.61 0.13 -4.05
CA PHE A 104 12.59 0.83 -4.80
C PHE A 104 11.22 0.59 -4.16
N THR A 105 10.55 1.68 -3.82
CA THR A 105 9.20 1.63 -3.24
C THR A 105 8.26 2.49 -4.08
N GLY A 106 6.99 2.10 -4.13
CA GLY A 106 5.92 2.94 -4.68
C GLY A 106 5.36 3.94 -3.67
N ALA A 107 6.06 4.20 -2.55
CA ALA A 107 5.61 5.16 -1.54
C ALA A 107 5.54 6.56 -2.16
N GLY A 108 4.47 7.32 -1.89
CA GLY A 108 4.29 8.64 -2.48
C GLY A 108 3.67 8.62 -3.88
N ALA A 109 3.57 7.47 -4.56
CA ALA A 109 3.05 7.42 -5.93
C ALA A 109 1.60 7.92 -6.01
N ARG A 110 0.77 7.63 -4.99
CA ARG A 110 -0.64 8.06 -4.98
C ARG A 110 -0.78 9.56 -4.74
N GLU A 111 0.11 10.11 -3.93
CA GLU A 111 0.23 11.53 -3.62
C GLU A 111 0.69 12.30 -4.86
N VAL A 112 1.70 11.80 -5.58
CA VAL A 112 2.18 12.35 -6.85
C VAL A 112 1.11 12.31 -7.94
N LEU A 113 0.28 11.27 -7.96
CA LEU A 113 -0.84 11.15 -8.91
C LEU A 113 -2.05 12.04 -8.54
N ASP A 114 -1.96 12.88 -7.50
CA ASP A 114 -3.04 13.70 -6.94
C ASP A 114 -4.31 12.86 -6.64
N ALA A 115 -4.13 11.56 -6.41
CA ALA A 115 -5.19 10.56 -6.26
C ALA A 115 -5.68 10.42 -4.79
N HIS A 116 -5.40 11.43 -3.98
CA HIS A 116 -5.84 11.46 -2.59
C HIS A 116 -7.35 11.73 -2.52
N PRO A 117 -8.15 10.91 -1.82
CA PRO A 117 -9.61 11.07 -1.78
C PRO A 117 -10.07 12.46 -1.32
N ALA A 118 -9.38 13.06 -0.35
CA ALA A 118 -9.67 14.41 0.13
C ALA A 118 -9.48 15.47 -0.97
N ARG A 119 -8.38 15.40 -1.71
CA ARG A 119 -8.09 16.29 -2.83
C ARG A 119 -9.14 16.19 -3.93
N LEU A 120 -9.59 14.97 -4.25
CA LEU A 120 -10.67 14.76 -5.23
C LEU A 120 -12.01 15.36 -4.74
N ALA A 121 -12.28 15.29 -3.43
CA ALA A 121 -13.44 15.93 -2.84
C ALA A 121 -13.37 17.46 -2.91
N ASP A 122 -12.20 18.06 -2.63
CA ASP A 122 -11.98 19.51 -2.73
C ASP A 122 -12.18 19.99 -4.16
N LEU A 123 -11.62 19.29 -5.15
CA LEU A 123 -11.82 19.61 -6.57
C LEU A 123 -13.30 19.54 -6.99
N LEU A 124 -14.09 18.66 -6.37
CA LEU A 124 -15.54 18.61 -6.60
C LEU A 124 -16.27 19.78 -5.95
N LEU A 125 -15.90 20.16 -4.73
CA LEU A 125 -16.45 21.32 -4.01
C LEU A 125 -16.16 22.62 -4.77
N ASP A 126 -14.93 22.77 -5.24
CA ASP A 126 -14.45 23.92 -6.04
C ASP A 126 -14.98 23.94 -7.48
N ARG A 127 -15.80 22.94 -7.87
CA ARG A 127 -16.32 22.76 -9.24
C ARG A 127 -15.23 22.62 -10.31
N ARG A 128 -14.00 22.27 -9.93
CA ARG A 128 -12.82 22.08 -10.81
C ARG A 128 -12.78 20.71 -11.49
N ARG A 129 -13.89 20.33 -12.15
CA ARG A 129 -14.08 18.97 -12.70
C ARG A 129 -13.05 18.55 -13.75
N ARG A 130 -12.49 19.50 -14.50
CA ARG A 130 -11.45 19.22 -15.51
C ARG A 130 -10.17 18.68 -14.88
N HIS A 131 -9.84 19.11 -13.66
CA HIS A 131 -8.64 18.67 -12.93
C HIS A 131 -8.81 17.29 -12.29
N LEU A 132 -10.02 16.72 -12.28
CA LEU A 132 -10.26 15.34 -11.82
C LEU A 132 -9.88 14.30 -12.86
N LEU A 133 -9.85 14.66 -14.15
CA LEU A 133 -9.68 13.69 -15.24
C LEU A 133 -8.33 12.99 -15.18
N SER A 134 -7.24 13.75 -14.96
CA SER A 134 -5.88 13.20 -14.93
C SER A 134 -5.64 12.27 -13.73
N PRO A 135 -5.98 12.65 -12.48
CA PRO A 135 -5.83 11.76 -11.32
C PRO A 135 -6.69 10.49 -11.44
N VAL A 136 -7.94 10.62 -11.90
CA VAL A 136 -8.84 9.47 -12.04
C VAL A 136 -8.35 8.51 -13.14
N ALA A 137 -7.88 9.04 -14.27
CA ALA A 137 -7.27 8.23 -15.33
C ALA A 137 -5.99 7.54 -14.86
N ALA A 138 -5.17 8.21 -14.05
CA ALA A 138 -3.97 7.62 -13.47
C ALA A 138 -4.30 6.47 -12.50
N VAL A 139 -5.31 6.62 -11.65
CA VAL A 139 -5.79 5.55 -10.77
C VAL A 139 -6.33 4.37 -11.58
N ALA A 140 -7.15 4.63 -12.59
CA ALA A 140 -7.70 3.58 -13.45
C ALA A 140 -6.58 2.81 -14.20
N LYS A 141 -5.55 3.53 -14.66
CA LYS A 141 -4.37 2.92 -15.30
C LYS A 141 -3.54 2.09 -14.32
N ALA A 142 -3.43 2.53 -13.07
CA ALA A 142 -2.67 1.83 -12.03
C ALA A 142 -3.34 0.52 -11.57
N GLU A 143 -4.68 0.41 -11.62
CA GLU A 143 -5.39 -0.83 -11.27
C GLU A 143 -5.31 -1.94 -12.34
N GLY A 144 -4.78 -1.64 -13.53
CA GLY A 144 -4.64 -2.60 -14.62
C GLY A 144 -5.97 -2.92 -15.33
N ALA A 145 -5.88 -3.62 -16.47
CA ALA A 145 -7.03 -3.91 -17.33
C ALA A 145 -7.90 -5.05 -16.77
N SER A 146 -8.62 -4.79 -15.68
CA SER A 146 -9.72 -5.64 -15.19
C SER A 146 -11.06 -5.09 -15.70
N PRO A 147 -12.10 -5.91 -15.95
CA PRO A 147 -13.45 -5.40 -16.21
C PRO A 147 -13.98 -4.47 -15.10
N ALA A 148 -13.47 -4.60 -13.86
CA ALA A 148 -13.76 -3.67 -12.76
C ALA A 148 -13.11 -2.28 -12.96
N SER A 149 -11.98 -2.20 -13.67
CA SER A 149 -11.23 -0.96 -13.91
C SER A 149 -12.03 0.09 -14.69
N LEU A 150 -12.99 -0.35 -15.52
CA LEU A 150 -13.91 0.52 -16.26
C LEU A 150 -14.84 1.32 -15.33
N PHE A 151 -15.13 0.79 -14.14
CA PHE A 151 -15.99 1.44 -13.15
C PHE A 151 -15.21 2.29 -12.14
N VAL A 152 -13.88 2.20 -12.12
CA VAL A 152 -13.00 2.96 -11.20
C VAL A 152 -13.27 4.47 -11.28
N PRO A 153 -13.42 5.09 -12.46
CA PRO A 153 -13.76 6.50 -12.52
C PRO A 153 -15.08 6.85 -11.82
N LEU A 154 -16.08 5.98 -11.95
CA LEU A 154 -17.40 6.18 -11.36
C LEU A 154 -17.36 5.96 -9.84
N THR A 155 -16.66 4.92 -9.37
CA THR A 155 -16.54 4.62 -7.93
C THR A 155 -15.73 5.70 -7.23
N VAL A 156 -14.61 6.14 -7.81
CA VAL A 156 -13.79 7.24 -7.29
C VAL A 156 -14.58 8.54 -7.25
N TYR A 157 -15.30 8.88 -8.32
CA TYR A 157 -16.16 10.07 -8.34
C TYR A 157 -17.28 10.01 -7.29
N ARG A 158 -17.96 8.86 -7.15
CA ARG A 158 -19.01 8.66 -6.14
C ARG A 158 -18.46 8.77 -4.72
N ALA A 159 -17.28 8.18 -4.46
CA ALA A 159 -16.61 8.27 -3.17
C ALA A 159 -16.21 9.72 -2.84
N ALA A 160 -15.59 10.42 -3.79
CA ALA A 160 -15.22 11.83 -3.62
C ALA A 160 -16.46 12.73 -3.41
N ARG A 161 -17.55 12.49 -4.14
CA ARG A 161 -18.82 13.22 -3.97
C ARG A 161 -19.47 12.93 -2.61
N ARG A 162 -19.42 11.67 -2.16
CA ARG A 162 -19.90 11.30 -0.82
C ARG A 162 -19.09 12.02 0.24
N LEU A 163 -17.77 11.97 0.14
CA LEU A 163 -16.85 12.64 1.08
C LEU A 163 -17.09 14.16 1.12
N ALA A 164 -17.16 14.82 -0.04
CA ALA A 164 -17.44 16.26 -0.16
C ALA A 164 -18.76 16.70 0.49
N ARG A 165 -19.75 15.80 0.59
CA ARG A 165 -21.07 16.08 1.15
C ARG A 165 -21.24 15.60 2.58
N THR A 166 -20.27 14.89 3.13
CA THR A 166 -20.36 14.38 4.50
C THR A 166 -19.87 15.47 5.45
N PRO A 167 -20.73 16.01 6.33
CA PRO A 167 -20.29 16.96 7.35
C PRO A 167 -19.28 16.30 8.28
N TYR A 168 -18.32 17.07 8.79
CA TYR A 168 -17.26 16.57 9.67
C TYR A 168 -17.81 15.77 10.85
N ARG A 169 -18.83 16.30 11.54
CA ARG A 169 -19.51 15.63 12.65
C ARG A 169 -20.05 14.25 12.27
N THR A 170 -20.82 14.18 11.18
CA THR A 170 -21.39 12.91 10.70
C THR A 170 -20.30 11.92 10.29
N GLY A 171 -19.22 12.40 9.68
CA GLY A 171 -18.06 11.59 9.34
C GLY A 171 -17.37 11.00 10.57
N LEU A 172 -17.21 11.82 11.62
CA LEU A 172 -16.62 11.41 12.89
C LEU A 172 -17.50 10.41 13.63
N GLU A 173 -18.80 10.67 13.73
CA GLU A 173 -19.78 9.77 14.35
C GLU A 173 -19.83 8.40 13.63
N ALA A 174 -19.83 8.41 12.28
CA ALA A 174 -19.82 7.19 11.47
C ALA A 174 -18.46 6.45 11.51
N ALA A 175 -17.35 7.14 11.76
CA ALA A 175 -16.06 6.51 12.01
C ALA A 175 -16.01 5.91 13.41
N ALA A 176 -16.47 6.64 14.42
CA ALA A 176 -16.55 6.19 15.80
C ALA A 176 -17.45 4.95 15.95
N ALA A 177 -18.57 4.90 15.23
CA ALA A 177 -19.46 3.73 15.22
C ALA A 177 -18.81 2.46 14.65
N ARG A 178 -17.73 2.57 13.86
CA ARG A 178 -17.00 1.42 13.29
C ARG A 178 -15.84 0.94 14.18
N LEU A 179 -15.43 1.71 15.18
CA LEU A 179 -14.38 1.31 16.13
C LEU A 179 -14.73 0.04 16.93
N PRO A 180 -15.98 -0.16 17.42
CA PRO A 180 -16.36 -1.37 18.15
C PRO A 180 -16.32 -2.64 17.29
N GLU A 181 -16.55 -2.51 15.97
CA GLU A 181 -16.48 -3.63 15.02
C GLU A 181 -15.04 -3.98 14.65
N ALA A 182 -14.11 -3.01 14.70
CA ALA A 182 -12.70 -3.21 14.41
C ALA A 182 -11.89 -3.76 15.61
N ASN A 183 -12.39 -3.57 16.84
CA ASN A 183 -11.79 -4.04 18.08
C ASN A 183 -12.37 -5.40 18.58
N ARG A 184 -13.12 -6.11 17.74
CA ARG A 184 -13.59 -7.49 17.97
C ARG A 184 -12.89 -8.44 17.02
#